data_AF-A0A150SVQ9-F1
#
_entry.id   AF-A0A150SVQ9-F1
#
_cell.length_a   1.000
_cell.length_b   1.000
_cell.length_c   1.000
_cell.angle_alpha   90.00
_cell.angle_beta   90.00
_cell.angle_gamma   90.00
#
_symmetry.space_group_name_H-M   'P 1'
#
loop_
_entity.id
_entity.type
_entity.pdbx_description
1 polymer ?
#
loop_
_entity_poly.entity_id
_entity_poly.type
_entity_poly.pdbx_seq_one_letter_code
_entity_poly.pdbx_strand_id
1 'polypeptide(L)'
;MSAYVVSRPVWRRFRPRFLARAAAHVRAGGHAAIVLPDERVDLLLSVDAQGKLTELGLWSLLSIEQQRFRRVSEGPALGLATARVKRQYEGSVLDWCERDSVHPGALREVALDCLECGACCHDANVVLDDVDLSRWRGAGRGDLAGRAYVQRARDGKITLRFAASGRCQHLCEDRRCAIYELRPDNCRAFVVGSEACLSAREE
;
A
#
# COMPACT_ATOMS: atom_id res chain seq x y z
N MET A 1 -4.49 -17.62 2.62
CA MET A 1 -5.51 -17.11 1.68
C MET A 1 -4.83 -16.21 0.68
N SER A 2 -4.97 -16.47 -0.62
CA SER A 2 -4.30 -15.71 -1.70
C SER A 2 -5.21 -14.78 -2.49
N ALA A 3 -6.50 -15.13 -2.55
CA ALA A 3 -7.55 -14.32 -3.12
C ALA A 3 -8.20 -13.43 -2.06
N TYR A 4 -8.41 -12.16 -2.41
CA TYR A 4 -8.95 -11.14 -1.55
C TYR A 4 -10.07 -10.39 -2.30
N VAL A 5 -11.14 -10.06 -1.60
CA VAL A 5 -12.09 -9.04 -2.03
C VAL A 5 -11.83 -7.80 -1.18
N VAL A 6 -11.30 -6.76 -1.81
CA VAL A 6 -10.90 -5.52 -1.13
C VAL A 6 -11.92 -4.43 -1.44
N SER A 7 -12.54 -3.89 -0.39
CA SER A 7 -13.34 -2.66 -0.50
C SER A 7 -12.40 -1.45 -0.52
N ARG A 8 -12.03 -1.03 -1.73
CA ARG A 8 -11.01 0.00 -1.94
C ARG A 8 -11.62 1.42 -1.97
N PRO A 9 -11.03 2.39 -1.24
CA PRO A 9 -11.34 3.81 -1.38
C PRO A 9 -11.11 4.30 -2.82
N VAL A 10 -12.11 4.99 -3.35
CA VAL A 10 -12.02 5.72 -4.62
C VAL A 10 -11.42 7.10 -4.33
N TRP A 11 -10.35 7.45 -5.03
CA TRP A 11 -9.75 8.77 -4.96
C TRP A 11 -10.52 9.81 -5.77
N ARG A 12 -10.71 10.99 -5.18
CA ARG A 12 -11.38 12.12 -5.84
C ARG A 12 -10.64 13.42 -5.61
N ARG A 13 -10.56 14.22 -6.68
CA ARG A 13 -10.00 15.57 -6.65
C ARG A 13 -11.06 16.61 -6.34
N PHE A 14 -10.78 17.48 -5.37
CA PHE A 14 -11.63 18.61 -5.01
C PHE A 14 -10.84 19.91 -4.92
N ARG A 15 -11.53 21.04 -5.01
CA ARG A 15 -11.02 22.38 -4.64
C ARG A 15 -11.58 22.79 -3.28
N PRO A 16 -10.93 23.68 -2.50
CA PRO A 16 -11.36 24.06 -1.15
C PRO A 16 -12.82 24.49 -1.03
N ARG A 17 -13.37 25.19 -2.03
CA ARG A 17 -14.79 25.59 -2.07
C ARG A 17 -15.77 24.41 -2.02
N PHE A 18 -15.31 23.19 -2.31
CA PHE A 18 -16.09 21.96 -2.26
C PHE A 18 -15.73 21.05 -1.09
N LEU A 19 -15.09 21.58 -0.04
CA LEU A 19 -14.64 20.80 1.12
C LEU A 19 -15.76 19.99 1.78
N ALA A 20 -17.00 20.51 1.82
CA ALA A 20 -18.15 19.76 2.34
C ALA A 20 -18.45 18.49 1.53
N ARG A 21 -18.35 18.56 0.20
CA ARG A 21 -18.52 17.40 -0.69
C ARG A 21 -17.35 16.42 -0.57
N ALA A 22 -16.12 16.94 -0.44
CA ALA A 22 -14.95 16.11 -0.19
C ALA A 22 -15.07 15.34 1.12
N ALA A 23 -15.50 16.01 2.20
CA ALA A 23 -15.71 15.39 3.49
C ALA A 23 -16.83 14.34 3.45
N ALA A 24 -17.92 14.58 2.72
CA ALA A 24 -18.98 13.58 2.52
C ALA A 24 -18.46 12.34 1.78
N HIS A 25 -17.68 12.52 0.72
CA HIS A 25 -17.04 11.42 -0.02
C HIS A 25 -16.13 10.58 0.87
N VAL A 26 -15.30 11.22 1.69
CA VAL A 26 -14.38 10.54 2.60
C VAL A 26 -15.13 9.82 3.74
N ARG A 27 -16.21 10.41 4.26
CA ARG A 27 -17.08 9.73 5.24
C ARG A 27 -17.80 8.52 4.66
N ALA A 28 -18.08 8.51 3.36
CA ALA A 28 -18.61 7.35 2.65
C ALA A 28 -17.55 6.27 2.34
N GLY A 29 -16.30 6.44 2.81
CA GLY A 29 -15.21 5.46 2.71
C GLY A 29 -14.16 5.78 1.63
N GLY A 30 -14.35 6.85 0.85
CA GLY A 30 -13.41 7.25 -0.18
C GLY A 30 -12.20 8.03 0.34
N HIS A 31 -11.32 8.42 -0.58
CA HIS A 31 -10.19 9.31 -0.29
C HIS A 31 -10.28 10.57 -1.15
N ALA A 32 -9.77 11.69 -0.64
CA ALA A 32 -9.83 12.95 -1.35
C ALA A 32 -8.48 13.67 -1.38
N ALA A 33 -8.19 14.25 -2.54
CA ALA A 33 -7.12 15.21 -2.75
C ALA A 33 -7.74 16.61 -2.88
N ILE A 34 -7.34 17.52 -1.99
CA ILE A 34 -7.76 18.92 -1.98
C ILE A 34 -6.65 19.75 -2.63
N VAL A 35 -6.89 20.20 -3.86
CA VAL A 35 -5.93 21.03 -4.60
C VAL A 35 -6.13 22.49 -4.23
N LEU A 36 -5.20 23.04 -3.47
CA LEU A 36 -5.21 24.42 -2.99
C LEU A 36 -5.03 25.42 -4.15
N PRO A 37 -5.29 26.72 -3.93
CA PRO A 37 -5.14 27.75 -4.97
C PRO A 37 -3.71 27.90 -5.51
N ASP A 38 -2.71 27.53 -4.72
CA ASP A 38 -1.30 27.50 -5.13
C ASP A 38 -0.86 26.13 -5.66
N GLU A 39 -1.82 25.32 -6.08
CA GLU A 39 -1.67 23.97 -6.64
C GLU A 39 -1.07 22.92 -5.70
N ARG A 40 -0.75 23.28 -4.45
CA ARG A 40 -0.37 22.30 -3.43
C ARG A 40 -1.53 21.36 -3.10
N VAL A 41 -1.21 20.12 -2.75
CA VAL A 41 -2.23 19.10 -2.46
C VAL A 41 -2.27 18.75 -0.97
N ASP A 42 -3.46 18.82 -0.38
CA ASP A 42 -3.77 18.24 0.94
C ASP A 42 -4.61 16.98 0.77
N LEU A 43 -4.27 15.91 1.49
CA LEU A 43 -5.11 14.72 1.57
C LEU A 43 -6.20 14.90 2.61
N LEU A 44 -7.33 14.24 2.38
CA LEU A 44 -8.39 14.04 3.36
C LEU A 44 -8.77 12.55 3.39
N LEU A 45 -8.63 11.94 4.56
CA LEU A 45 -8.71 10.50 4.77
C LEU A 45 -9.67 10.14 5.92
N SER A 46 -10.29 8.98 5.80
CA SER A 46 -11.19 8.42 6.81
C SER A 46 -10.41 7.89 8.00
N VAL A 47 -11.07 7.82 9.15
CA VAL A 47 -10.56 7.17 10.35
C VAL A 47 -11.59 6.19 10.89
N ASP A 48 -11.12 5.21 11.66
CA ASP A 48 -11.96 4.29 12.42
C ASP A 48 -12.58 4.96 13.67
N ALA A 49 -13.37 4.20 14.42
CA ALA A 49 -14.03 4.66 15.64
C ALA A 49 -13.05 5.09 16.74
N GLN A 50 -11.81 4.59 16.69
CA GLN A 50 -10.72 4.93 17.60
C GLN A 50 -9.91 6.13 17.10
N GLY A 51 -10.28 6.71 15.95
CA GLY A 51 -9.62 7.87 15.36
C GLY A 51 -8.32 7.54 14.63
N LYS A 52 -8.01 6.26 14.39
CA LYS A 52 -6.85 5.82 13.61
C LYS A 52 -7.20 5.79 12.13
N LEU A 53 -6.19 6.01 11.28
CA LEU A 53 -6.37 5.84 9.83
C LEU A 53 -6.82 4.41 9.52
N THR A 54 -7.68 4.25 8.52
CA THR A 54 -7.92 2.94 7.93
C THR A 54 -6.62 2.38 7.36
N GLU A 55 -6.52 1.06 7.25
CA GLU A 55 -5.31 0.40 6.75
C GLU A 55 -4.90 0.95 5.37
N LEU A 56 -5.83 0.99 4.40
CA LEU A 56 -5.56 1.54 3.07
C LEU A 56 -5.21 3.04 3.11
N GLY A 57 -5.82 3.82 4.02
CA GLY A 57 -5.48 5.23 4.19
C GLY A 57 -4.07 5.45 4.75
N LEU A 58 -3.64 4.60 5.70
CA LEU A 58 -2.27 4.60 6.19
C LEU A 58 -1.28 4.24 5.08
N TRP A 59 -1.57 3.19 4.31
CA TRP A 59 -0.71 2.77 3.22
C TRP A 59 -0.61 3.79 2.09
N SER A 60 -1.68 4.53 1.80
CA SER A 60 -1.61 5.67 0.88
C SER A 60 -0.65 6.76 1.36
N LEU A 61 -0.58 7.06 2.67
CA LEU A 61 0.41 7.99 3.21
C LEU A 61 1.83 7.46 3.07
N LEU A 62 2.03 6.18 3.37
CA LEU A 62 3.35 5.53 3.26
C LEU A 62 3.85 5.51 1.80
N SER A 63 2.96 5.30 0.83
CA SER A 63 3.30 5.34 -0.60
C SER A 63 3.83 6.70 -1.09
N ILE A 64 3.55 7.79 -0.38
CA ILE A 64 4.09 9.13 -0.67
C ILE A 64 5.09 9.60 0.40
N GLU A 65 5.64 8.65 1.15
CA GLU A 65 6.59 8.89 2.25
C GLU A 65 6.11 9.95 3.25
N GLN A 66 4.79 10.00 3.50
CA GLN A 66 4.20 10.90 4.46
C GLN A 66 4.02 10.17 5.79
N GLN A 67 4.75 10.62 6.81
CA GLN A 67 4.72 10.04 8.16
C GLN A 67 3.81 10.81 9.11
N ARG A 68 3.43 12.05 8.75
CA ARG A 68 2.66 12.94 9.61
C ARG A 68 1.31 13.23 9.00
N PHE A 69 0.29 13.02 9.79
CA PHE A 69 -1.06 13.51 9.54
C PHE A 69 -1.59 14.15 10.82
N ARG A 70 -2.65 14.95 10.69
CA ARG A 70 -3.36 15.54 11.82
C ARG A 70 -4.85 15.33 11.68
N ARG A 71 -5.56 15.49 12.79
CA ARG A 71 -7.02 15.50 12.84
C ARG A 71 -7.51 16.91 12.52
N VAL A 72 -8.54 17.00 11.69
CA VAL A 72 -9.22 18.26 11.42
C VAL A 72 -10.10 18.60 12.63
N SER A 73 -9.91 19.80 13.20
CA SER A 73 -10.55 20.25 14.44
C SER A 73 -11.81 21.09 14.23
N GLU A 74 -12.11 21.51 13.00
CA GLU A 74 -13.25 22.40 12.70
C GLU A 74 -13.74 22.26 11.26
N GLY A 75 -14.91 22.83 10.99
CA GLY A 75 -15.49 22.91 9.65
C GLY A 75 -16.03 21.57 9.11
N PRO A 76 -16.35 21.51 7.81
CA PRO A 76 -17.05 20.36 7.22
C PRO A 76 -16.29 19.04 7.31
N ALA A 77 -14.97 19.10 7.43
CA ALA A 77 -14.07 17.95 7.52
C ALA A 77 -13.72 17.58 8.98
N LEU A 78 -14.37 18.18 9.98
CA LEU A 78 -14.20 17.85 11.40
C LEU A 78 -14.16 16.34 11.63
N GLY A 79 -13.13 15.89 12.34
CA GLY A 79 -12.95 14.48 12.69
C GLY A 79 -12.48 13.60 11.52
N LEU A 80 -12.00 14.17 10.42
CA LEU A 80 -11.24 13.44 9.40
C LEU A 80 -9.73 13.66 9.58
N ALA A 81 -8.93 12.80 8.97
CA ALA A 81 -7.47 12.96 8.93
C ALA A 81 -7.05 13.78 7.71
N THR A 82 -6.04 14.62 7.86
CA THR A 82 -5.44 15.39 6.76
C THR A 82 -3.92 15.39 6.83
N ALA A 83 -3.29 15.40 5.67
CA ALA A 83 -1.84 15.44 5.53
C ALA A 83 -1.44 16.23 4.28
N ARG A 84 -0.39 17.05 4.40
CA ARG A 84 0.18 17.77 3.26
C ARG A 84 0.96 16.82 2.39
N VAL A 85 0.68 16.79 1.09
CA VAL A 85 1.50 16.02 0.13
C VAL A 85 2.82 16.77 -0.08
N LYS A 86 3.94 16.03 -0.10
CA LYS A 86 5.24 16.62 -0.50
C LYS A 86 5.22 16.85 -2.01
N ARG A 87 5.80 17.95 -2.48
CA ARG A 87 5.77 18.38 -3.90
C ARG A 87 6.07 17.27 -4.91
N GLN A 88 7.07 16.43 -4.63
CA GLN A 88 7.48 15.33 -5.52
C GLN A 88 6.43 14.22 -5.71
N TYR A 89 5.43 14.11 -4.83
CA TYR A 89 4.36 13.10 -4.90
C TYR A 89 3.00 13.67 -5.28
N GLU A 90 2.89 14.98 -5.54
CA GLU A 90 1.61 15.60 -5.92
C GLU A 90 1.07 15.00 -7.22
N GLY A 91 1.96 14.72 -8.19
CA GLY A 91 1.61 14.01 -9.43
C GLY A 91 0.99 12.64 -9.15
N SER A 92 1.65 11.80 -8.35
CA SER A 92 1.16 10.45 -8.01
C SER A 92 -0.25 10.47 -7.41
N VAL A 93 -0.53 11.40 -6.49
CA VAL A 93 -1.85 11.52 -5.87
C VAL A 93 -2.92 11.94 -6.89
N LEU A 94 -2.56 12.81 -7.82
CA LEU A 94 -3.47 13.24 -8.89
C LEU A 94 -3.71 12.11 -9.89
N ASP A 95 -2.70 11.31 -10.21
CA ASP A 95 -2.83 10.12 -11.05
C ASP A 95 -3.77 9.08 -10.40
N TRP A 96 -3.72 8.91 -9.08
CA TRP A 96 -4.68 8.08 -8.35
C TRP A 96 -6.11 8.57 -8.51
N CYS A 97 -6.33 9.89 -8.46
CA CYS A 97 -7.65 10.50 -8.67
C CYS A 97 -8.14 10.31 -10.11
N GLU A 98 -7.23 10.39 -11.09
CA GLU A 98 -7.55 10.20 -12.51
C GLU A 98 -7.90 8.74 -12.81
N ARG A 99 -7.07 7.79 -12.35
CA ARG A 99 -7.33 6.34 -12.44
C ARG A 99 -8.70 6.00 -11.86
N ASP A 100 -9.04 6.60 -10.73
CA ASP A 100 -10.29 6.32 -10.01
C ASP A 100 -11.49 7.14 -10.53
N SER A 101 -11.27 8.07 -11.47
CA SER A 101 -12.28 8.98 -12.00
C SER A 101 -13.53 8.26 -12.54
N VAL A 102 -13.31 7.08 -13.14
CA VAL A 102 -14.34 6.25 -13.79
C VAL A 102 -15.31 5.56 -12.82
N HIS A 103 -14.99 5.47 -11.53
CA HIS A 103 -15.83 4.75 -10.55
C HIS A 103 -16.78 5.71 -9.86
N PRO A 104 -18.11 5.56 -9.93
CA PRO A 104 -19.04 6.57 -9.45
C PRO A 104 -19.07 6.72 -7.91
N GLY A 105 -18.84 5.63 -7.17
CA GLY A 105 -18.95 5.58 -5.72
C GLY A 105 -17.72 6.07 -4.95
N ALA A 106 -17.82 6.05 -3.61
CA ALA A 106 -16.71 6.32 -2.70
C ALA A 106 -15.85 5.08 -2.44
N LEU A 107 -16.42 3.89 -2.62
CA LEU A 107 -15.77 2.60 -2.51
C LEU A 107 -15.99 1.82 -3.80
N ARG A 108 -15.05 0.93 -4.12
CA ARG A 108 -15.21 -0.10 -5.14
C ARG A 108 -14.70 -1.43 -4.60
N GLU A 109 -15.40 -2.52 -4.88
CA GLU A 109 -14.87 -3.85 -4.61
C GLU A 109 -13.92 -4.27 -5.73
N VAL A 110 -12.78 -4.84 -5.35
CA VAL A 110 -11.79 -5.37 -6.28
C VAL A 110 -11.40 -6.77 -5.83
N ALA A 111 -11.56 -7.74 -6.73
CA ALA A 111 -11.04 -9.09 -6.52
C ALA A 111 -9.56 -9.14 -6.94
N LEU A 112 -8.70 -9.60 -6.04
CA LEU A 112 -7.25 -9.64 -6.24
C LEU A 112 -6.70 -10.98 -5.75
N ASP A 113 -6.03 -11.73 -6.63
CA ASP A 113 -5.27 -12.93 -6.24
C ASP A 113 -3.75 -12.69 -6.38
N CYS A 114 -3.03 -12.87 -5.28
CA CYS A 114 -1.57 -12.77 -5.25
C CYS A 114 -0.88 -13.90 -6.01
N LEU A 115 -1.49 -15.09 -6.10
CA LEU A 115 -0.94 -16.24 -6.81
C LEU A 115 -1.18 -16.17 -8.33
N GLU A 116 -1.97 -15.20 -8.80
CA GLU A 116 -2.16 -14.96 -10.24
C GLU A 116 -1.27 -13.82 -10.77
N CYS A 117 -1.00 -12.78 -9.98
CA CYS A 117 -0.27 -11.61 -10.50
C CYS A 117 1.25 -11.69 -10.32
N GLY A 118 1.75 -12.09 -9.15
CA GLY A 118 3.18 -11.99 -8.81
C GLY A 118 3.76 -10.56 -8.79
N ALA A 119 2.93 -9.53 -8.94
CA ALA A 119 3.33 -8.14 -9.17
C ALA A 119 4.31 -7.57 -8.14
N CYS A 120 4.03 -7.77 -6.85
CA CYS A 120 4.90 -7.27 -5.76
C CYS A 120 6.16 -8.14 -5.53
N CYS A 121 6.40 -9.17 -6.35
CA CYS A 121 7.56 -10.05 -6.24
C CYS A 121 8.77 -9.55 -7.05
N HIS A 122 8.81 -8.26 -7.35
CA HIS A 122 9.88 -7.58 -8.08
C HIS A 122 10.44 -6.41 -7.26
N ASP A 123 11.76 -6.21 -7.34
CA ASP A 123 12.51 -5.04 -6.86
C ASP A 123 12.23 -4.60 -5.41
N ALA A 124 11.81 -5.53 -4.56
CA ALA A 124 11.45 -5.26 -3.17
C ALA A 124 12.63 -5.44 -2.20
N ASN A 125 12.70 -4.61 -1.16
CA ASN A 125 13.66 -4.76 -0.06
C ASN A 125 13.06 -5.58 1.10
N VAL A 126 12.87 -6.88 0.87
CA VAL A 126 12.27 -7.78 1.87
C VAL A 126 13.32 -8.15 2.91
N VAL A 127 13.23 -7.50 4.07
CA VAL A 127 14.05 -7.79 5.24
C VAL A 127 13.49 -8.99 5.98
N LEU A 128 14.35 -9.91 6.39
CA LEU A 128 14.03 -11.09 7.19
C LEU A 128 14.50 -10.87 8.63
N ASP A 129 13.66 -11.27 9.58
CA ASP A 129 14.03 -11.34 11.00
C ASP A 129 14.22 -12.79 11.47
N ASP A 130 14.55 -12.96 12.76
CA ASP A 130 14.74 -14.28 13.36
C ASP A 130 13.43 -15.09 13.45
N VAL A 131 12.27 -14.42 13.46
CA VAL A 131 10.96 -15.07 13.47
C VAL A 131 10.70 -15.72 12.11
N ASP A 132 10.99 -15.03 11.02
CA ASP A 132 10.91 -15.56 9.65
C ASP A 132 11.80 -16.81 9.49
N LEU A 133 13.06 -16.71 9.93
CA LEU A 133 13.99 -17.84 9.83
C LEU A 133 13.58 -19.02 10.71
N SER A 134 13.03 -18.75 11.90
CA SER A 134 12.51 -19.79 12.79
C SER A 134 11.27 -20.46 12.23
N ARG A 135 10.37 -19.69 11.59
CA ARG A 135 9.20 -20.20 10.87
C ARG A 135 9.61 -21.18 9.79
N TRP A 136 10.62 -20.84 8.98
CA TRP A 136 11.13 -21.73 7.94
C TRP A 136 11.72 -23.01 8.50
N ARG A 137 12.55 -22.93 9.56
CA ARG A 137 13.09 -24.12 10.23
C ARG A 137 12.00 -25.01 10.81
N GLY A 138 11.03 -24.42 11.52
CA GLY A 138 9.91 -25.15 12.11
C GLY A 138 9.03 -25.85 11.07
N ALA A 139 8.94 -25.30 9.86
CA ALA A 139 8.25 -25.91 8.73
C ALA A 139 9.09 -26.95 7.95
N GLY A 140 10.28 -27.31 8.45
CA GLY A 140 11.20 -28.23 7.75
C GLY A 140 11.85 -27.63 6.50
N ARG A 141 11.73 -26.31 6.30
CA ARG A 141 12.22 -25.54 5.15
C ARG A 141 13.44 -24.67 5.48
N GLY A 142 14.35 -25.21 6.29
CA GLY A 142 15.61 -24.53 6.64
C GLY A 142 16.50 -24.21 5.44
N ASP A 143 16.30 -24.90 4.31
CA ASP A 143 16.93 -24.64 3.01
C ASP A 143 16.70 -23.20 2.53
N LEU A 144 15.56 -22.60 2.86
CA LEU A 144 15.19 -21.23 2.49
C LEU A 144 16.12 -20.17 3.11
N ALA A 145 16.82 -20.49 4.20
CA ALA A 145 17.82 -19.58 4.79
C ALA A 145 19.17 -19.61 4.05
N GLY A 146 19.31 -20.47 3.03
CA GLY A 146 20.52 -20.64 2.24
C GLY A 146 20.80 -19.48 1.28
N ARG A 147 22.04 -19.42 0.78
CA ARG A 147 22.52 -18.34 -0.10
C ARG A 147 21.76 -18.22 -1.42
N ALA A 148 21.07 -19.26 -1.86
CA ALA A 148 20.22 -19.24 -3.06
C ALA A 148 19.02 -18.29 -2.92
N TYR A 149 18.47 -18.17 -1.71
CA TYR A 149 17.23 -17.43 -1.44
C TYR A 149 17.44 -16.19 -0.59
N VAL A 150 18.59 -16.10 0.09
CA VAL A 150 18.88 -15.03 1.04
C VAL A 150 20.22 -14.36 0.75
N GLN A 151 20.28 -13.06 1.05
CA GLN A 151 21.48 -12.24 1.12
C GLN A 151 21.73 -11.82 2.56
N ARG A 152 23.00 -11.82 2.97
CA ARG A 152 23.44 -11.35 4.29
C ARG A 152 24.40 -10.19 4.06
N ALA A 153 24.01 -9.01 4.53
CA ALA A 153 24.84 -7.83 4.50
C ALA A 153 25.87 -7.87 5.64
N ARG A 154 26.92 -7.04 5.53
CA ARG A 154 28.02 -7.00 6.51
C ARG A 154 27.57 -6.50 7.88
N ASP A 155 26.52 -5.71 7.92
CA ASP A 155 25.87 -5.20 9.14
C ASP A 155 24.97 -6.24 9.83
N GLY A 156 24.93 -7.48 9.31
CA GLY A 156 24.11 -8.56 9.84
C GLY A 156 22.69 -8.59 9.30
N LYS A 157 22.27 -7.58 8.51
CA LYS A 157 20.92 -7.56 7.92
C LYS A 157 20.74 -8.70 6.93
N ILE A 158 19.59 -9.35 7.01
CA ILE A 158 19.23 -10.48 6.16
C ILE A 158 18.08 -10.06 5.26
N THR A 159 18.20 -10.30 3.96
CA THR A 159 17.15 -9.98 2.98
C THR A 159 16.88 -11.16 2.06
N LEU A 160 15.68 -11.20 1.46
CA LEU A 160 15.46 -12.08 0.33
C LEU A 160 16.40 -11.70 -0.82
N ARG A 161 16.84 -12.72 -1.55
CA ARG A 161 17.59 -12.55 -2.78
C ARG A 161 16.62 -12.31 -3.94
N PHE A 162 16.95 -11.30 -4.74
CA PHE A 162 16.35 -11.06 -6.03
C PHE A 162 17.38 -11.37 -7.12
N ALA A 163 16.90 -11.83 -8.28
CA ALA A 163 17.71 -12.01 -9.48
C ALA A 163 18.17 -10.64 -10.00
N ALA A 164 19.15 -10.61 -10.90
CA ALA A 164 19.60 -9.38 -11.54
C ALA A 164 18.48 -8.66 -12.32
N SER A 165 17.45 -9.41 -12.74
CA SER A 165 16.23 -8.89 -13.37
C SER A 165 15.22 -8.29 -12.38
N GLY A 166 15.58 -8.14 -11.10
CA GLY A 166 14.67 -7.64 -10.07
C GLY A 166 13.67 -8.68 -9.58
N ARG A 167 13.64 -9.90 -10.15
CA ARG A 167 12.67 -10.95 -9.82
C ARG A 167 13.01 -11.69 -8.51
N CYS A 168 12.04 -11.88 -7.63
CA CYS A 168 12.23 -12.67 -6.40
C CYS A 168 12.59 -14.13 -6.73
N GLN A 169 13.56 -14.69 -6.02
CA GLN A 169 14.00 -16.09 -6.22
C GLN A 169 12.93 -17.14 -5.85
N HIS A 170 11.85 -16.73 -5.17
CA HIS A 170 10.70 -17.60 -4.89
C HIS A 170 9.57 -17.47 -5.89
N LEU A 171 9.67 -16.58 -6.90
CA LEU A 171 8.64 -16.40 -7.91
C LEU A 171 8.79 -17.46 -9.01
N CYS A 172 7.83 -18.37 -9.11
CA CYS A 172 7.73 -19.38 -10.15
C CYS A 172 7.38 -18.77 -11.52
N GLU A 173 7.70 -19.47 -12.61
CA GLU A 173 7.44 -19.00 -13.99
C GLU A 173 5.97 -18.65 -14.23
N ASP A 174 5.06 -19.37 -13.59
CA ASP A 174 3.61 -19.14 -13.58
C ASP A 174 3.15 -18.03 -12.61
N ARG A 175 4.08 -17.20 -12.11
CA ARG A 175 3.85 -16.06 -11.19
C ARG A 175 3.41 -16.44 -9.77
N ARG A 176 3.38 -17.73 -9.43
CA ARG A 176 3.08 -18.18 -8.06
C ARG A 176 4.30 -18.04 -7.16
N CYS A 177 4.07 -17.71 -5.90
CA CYS A 177 5.12 -17.73 -4.89
C CYS A 177 5.32 -19.17 -4.37
N ALA A 178 6.52 -19.74 -4.55
CA ALA A 178 6.87 -21.08 -4.09
C ALA A 178 6.81 -21.26 -2.56
N ILE A 179 6.79 -20.15 -1.81
CA ILE A 179 6.76 -20.15 -0.35
C ILE A 179 5.56 -19.36 0.19
N TYR A 180 4.43 -19.30 -0.54
CA TYR A 180 3.30 -18.42 -0.20
C TYR A 180 2.84 -18.53 1.27
N GLU A 181 2.70 -19.76 1.78
CA GLU A 181 2.29 -20.03 3.16
C GLU A 181 3.40 -19.77 4.20
N LEU A 182 4.65 -19.72 3.75
CA LEU A 182 5.84 -19.44 4.57
C LEU A 182 6.43 -18.04 4.32
N ARG A 183 5.68 -17.16 3.65
CA ARG A 183 6.13 -15.80 3.32
C ARG A 183 6.68 -15.10 4.57
N PRO A 184 7.77 -14.32 4.41
CA PRO A 184 8.26 -13.43 5.45
C PRO A 184 7.20 -12.42 5.90
N ASP A 185 7.35 -11.89 7.10
CA ASP A 185 6.39 -10.91 7.64
C ASP A 185 6.35 -9.63 6.81
N ASN A 186 7.48 -9.21 6.25
CA ASN A 186 7.54 -8.07 5.34
C ASN A 186 6.69 -8.31 4.07
N CYS A 187 6.71 -9.53 3.50
CA CYS A 187 5.82 -9.89 2.39
C CYS A 187 4.33 -9.98 2.79
N ARG A 188 4.03 -10.30 4.06
CA ARG A 188 2.65 -10.36 4.58
C ARG A 188 2.11 -8.98 4.92
N ALA A 189 2.98 -8.08 5.35
CA ALA A 189 2.65 -6.71 5.69
C ALA A 189 2.24 -5.90 4.45
N PHE A 190 2.65 -6.31 3.25
CA PHE A 190 2.24 -5.66 2.02
C PHE A 190 0.72 -5.76 1.80
N VAL A 191 0.02 -4.64 1.97
CA VAL A 191 -1.44 -4.61 1.94
C VAL A 191 -1.97 -4.71 0.51
N VAL A 192 -2.77 -5.74 0.27
CA VAL A 192 -3.43 -6.00 -1.01
C VAL A 192 -4.43 -4.88 -1.31
N GLY A 193 -4.34 -4.30 -2.51
CA GLY A 193 -5.21 -3.19 -2.94
C GLY A 193 -4.76 -1.81 -2.46
N SER A 194 -3.64 -1.69 -1.74
CA SER A 194 -2.97 -0.41 -1.48
C SER A 194 -2.47 0.24 -2.77
N GLU A 195 -2.12 1.53 -2.72
CA GLU A 195 -1.57 2.23 -3.88
C GLU A 195 -0.28 1.58 -4.39
N ALA A 196 0.60 1.13 -3.49
CA ALA A 196 1.78 0.35 -3.86
C ALA A 196 1.43 -0.97 -4.57
N CYS A 197 0.35 -1.65 -4.14
CA CYS A 197 -0.12 -2.88 -4.77
C CYS A 197 -0.66 -2.65 -6.18
N LEU A 198 -1.36 -1.54 -6.41
CA LEU A 198 -1.88 -1.19 -7.73
C LEU A 198 -0.76 -0.76 -8.67
N SER A 199 0.15 0.10 -8.21
CA SER A 199 1.29 0.53 -9.03
C SER A 199 2.16 -0.65 -9.47
N ALA A 200 2.44 -1.62 -8.59
CA ALA A 200 3.19 -2.82 -8.96
C ALA A 200 2.51 -3.67 -10.06
N ARG A 201 1.20 -3.50 -10.30
CA ARG A 201 0.44 -4.23 -11.34
C ARG A 201 0.34 -3.47 -12.66
N GLU A 202 0.72 -2.20 -12.68
CA GLU A 202 0.71 -1.35 -13.89
C GLU A 202 2.03 -1.46 -14.67
N GLU A 203 3.06 -2.07 -14.07
CA GLU A 203 4.38 -2.41 -14.65
C GLU A 203 4.38 -3.77 -15.39
#